data_AF-A0A518DLE7-F1
#
_entry.id   AF-A0A518DLE7-F1
#
_cell.length_a   1.000
_cell.length_b   1.000
_cell.length_c   1.000
_cell.angle_alpha   90.00
_cell.angle_beta   90.00
_cell.angle_gamma   90.00
#
_symmetry.space_group_name_H-M   'P 1'
#
loop_
_entity.id
_entity.type
_entity.pdbx_description
1 polymer ?
#
loop_
_entity_poly.entity_id
_entity_poly.type
_entity_poly.pdbx_seq_one_letter_code
_entity_poly.pdbx_strand_id
1 'polypeptide(L)'
;MGDNSPAEPPAGPRPFQFRLRTLLIGTLCVAVFLATDGLGVVGLHYARAVDNDPLLAPVRVVRAKKNRLELADGRVLRVESTSEFDAWIKTSSDQVDLELHEETRYVTVFGKTRGWICGTPWIRLINIPLIPDDVPINRRQIIAYGEIVTNPDAVAQSNR
;
A
#
# COMPACT_ATOMS: atom_id res chain seq x y z
N MET A 1 -66.41 -65.03 2.57
CA MET A 1 -65.84 -64.77 3.90
C MET A 1 -64.51 -64.10 3.68
N GLY A 2 -64.45 -62.78 3.89
CA GLY A 2 -63.24 -61.99 3.68
C GLY A 2 -62.39 -62.00 4.94
N ASP A 3 -61.11 -62.35 4.79
CA ASP A 3 -60.12 -62.37 5.85
C ASP A 3 -59.67 -60.94 6.16
N ASN A 4 -60.23 -60.36 7.22
CA ASN A 4 -59.83 -59.05 7.74
C ASN A 4 -58.64 -59.23 8.70
N SER A 5 -57.45 -59.49 8.14
CA SER A 5 -56.22 -59.41 8.92
C SER A 5 -55.82 -57.94 9.08
N PRO A 6 -55.67 -57.42 10.32
CA PRO A 6 -55.28 -56.03 10.54
C PRO A 6 -53.85 -55.81 10.03
N ALA A 7 -53.69 -54.84 9.13
CA ALA A 7 -52.40 -54.45 8.59
C ALA A 7 -51.49 -53.90 9.70
N GLU A 8 -50.30 -54.48 9.86
CA GLU A 8 -49.28 -53.98 10.77
C GLU A 8 -48.88 -52.55 10.41
N PRO A 9 -48.76 -51.65 11.40
CA PRO A 9 -48.34 -50.27 11.14
C PRO A 9 -46.87 -50.24 10.69
N PRO A 10 -46.53 -49.40 9.70
CA PRO A 10 -45.16 -49.30 9.20
C PRO A 10 -44.22 -48.82 10.30
N ALA A 11 -43.10 -49.52 10.47
CA ALA A 11 -42.08 -49.20 11.46
C ALA A 11 -41.57 -47.76 11.27
N GLY A 12 -42.00 -46.87 12.15
CA GLY A 12 -41.60 -45.47 12.12
C GLY A 12 -40.08 -45.29 12.23
N PRO A 13 -39.52 -44.22 11.64
CA PRO A 13 -38.08 -43.99 11.63
C PRO A 13 -37.54 -43.92 13.06
N ARG A 14 -36.57 -44.78 13.38
CA ARG A 14 -35.99 -44.89 14.73
C ARG A 14 -35.26 -43.58 15.08
N PRO A 15 -35.75 -42.79 16.06
CA PRO A 15 -35.25 -41.44 16.35
C PRO A 15 -33.78 -41.42 16.80
N PHE A 16 -33.29 -42.55 17.29
CA PHE A 16 -31.93 -42.70 17.79
C PHE A 16 -30.85 -42.60 16.70
N GLN A 17 -31.14 -43.08 15.48
CA GLN A 17 -30.17 -43.03 14.37
C GLN A 17 -30.02 -41.63 13.79
N PHE A 18 -31.06 -40.79 13.89
CA PHE A 18 -31.00 -39.41 13.44
C PHE A 18 -30.10 -38.54 14.32
N ARG A 19 -30.15 -38.73 15.65
CA ARG A 19 -29.34 -37.95 16.60
C ARG A 19 -27.84 -38.24 16.49
N LEU A 20 -27.46 -39.49 16.19
CA LEU A 20 -26.05 -39.86 16.01
C LEU A 20 -25.46 -39.27 14.71
N ARG A 21 -26.24 -39.24 13.63
CA ARG A 21 -25.83 -38.68 12.33
C ARG A 21 -25.60 -37.17 12.41
N THR A 22 -26.50 -36.44 13.07
CA THR A 22 -26.35 -34.98 13.22
C THR A 22 -25.15 -34.61 14.10
N LEU A 23 -24.87 -35.40 15.14
CA LEU A 23 -23.66 -35.24 15.96
C LEU A 23 -22.38 -35.44 15.12
N LEU A 24 -22.30 -36.53 14.35
CA LEU A 24 -21.12 -36.80 13.51
C LEU A 24 -20.89 -35.72 12.46
N ILE A 25 -21.94 -35.28 11.77
CA ILE A 25 -21.84 -34.21 10.76
C ILE A 25 -21.42 -32.88 11.41
N GLY A 26 -22.02 -32.52 12.54
CA GLY A 26 -21.66 -31.32 13.28
C GLY A 26 -20.19 -31.33 13.72
N THR A 27 -19.71 -32.46 14.23
CA THR A 27 -18.31 -32.62 14.66
C THR A 27 -17.35 -32.53 13.48
N LEU A 28 -17.71 -33.11 12.33
CA LEU A 28 -16.92 -33.02 11.10
C LEU A 28 -16.85 -31.58 10.59
N CYS A 29 -17.96 -30.85 10.57
CA CYS A 29 -17.98 -29.44 10.15
C CYS A 29 -17.12 -28.56 11.07
N VAL A 30 -17.18 -28.77 12.38
CA VAL A 30 -16.33 -28.04 13.34
C VAL A 30 -14.86 -28.41 13.15
N ALA A 31 -14.53 -29.69 12.91
CA ALA A 31 -13.15 -30.11 12.65
C ALA A 31 -12.60 -29.52 11.35
N VAL A 32 -13.42 -29.46 10.28
CA VAL A 32 -13.04 -28.81 9.01
C VAL A 32 -12.88 -27.30 9.22
N PHE A 33 -13.80 -26.66 9.94
CA PHE A 33 -13.74 -25.22 10.22
C PHE A 33 -12.51 -24.86 11.07
N LEU A 34 -12.21 -25.63 12.12
CA LEU A 34 -11.01 -25.45 12.93
C LEU A 34 -9.72 -25.77 12.15
N ALA A 35 -9.76 -26.74 11.24
CA ALA A 35 -8.65 -27.00 10.33
C ALA A 35 -8.46 -25.82 9.36
N THR A 36 -9.53 -25.22 8.82
CA THR A 36 -9.45 -24.08 7.90
C THR A 36 -9.08 -22.77 8.58
N ASP A 37 -9.60 -22.50 9.78
CA ASP A 37 -9.27 -21.29 10.56
C ASP A 37 -7.88 -21.39 11.21
N GLY A 38 -7.43 -22.60 11.55
CA GLY A 38 -6.05 -22.85 11.99
C GLY A 38 -5.03 -22.86 10.86
N LEU A 39 -5.47 -23.06 9.61
CA LEU A 39 -4.67 -22.98 8.38
C LEU A 39 -4.63 -21.55 7.82
N GLY A 40 -4.39 -20.55 8.66
CA GLY A 40 -3.85 -19.24 8.24
C GLY A 40 -2.41 -19.33 7.67
N VAL A 41 -2.08 -20.46 7.02
CA VAL A 41 -0.73 -20.98 6.80
C VAL A 41 -0.27 -20.83 5.35
N VAL A 42 -1.17 -20.65 4.39
CA VAL A 42 -0.80 -20.57 2.96
C VAL A 42 -1.19 -19.21 2.39
N GLY A 43 -0.22 -18.29 2.37
CA GLY A 43 -0.28 -17.15 1.48
C GLY A 43 0.10 -17.59 0.06
N LEU A 44 -0.80 -17.42 -0.90
CA LEU A 44 -0.47 -17.54 -2.33
C LEU A 44 0.18 -16.26 -2.89
N HIS A 45 0.05 -15.18 -2.13
CA HIS A 45 0.52 -13.85 -2.50
C HIS A 45 1.84 -13.50 -1.81
N TYR A 46 2.75 -12.88 -2.55
CA TYR A 46 4.00 -12.35 -2.01
C TYR A 46 4.22 -10.90 -2.46
N ALA A 47 4.71 -10.06 -1.55
CA ALA A 47 5.05 -8.69 -1.90
C ALA A 47 6.28 -8.69 -2.83
N ARG A 48 6.11 -8.12 -4.03
CA ARG A 48 7.18 -7.83 -4.98
C ARG A 48 7.44 -6.32 -4.93
N ALA A 49 8.61 -5.94 -4.45
CA ALA A 49 9.02 -4.54 -4.47
C ALA A 49 9.18 -4.07 -5.92
N VAL A 50 8.47 -3.01 -6.31
CA VAL A 50 8.58 -2.40 -7.63
C VAL A 50 9.10 -0.98 -7.49
N ASP A 51 10.06 -0.63 -8.35
CA ASP A 51 10.58 0.72 -8.45
C ASP A 51 9.53 1.61 -9.12
N ASN A 52 9.17 2.73 -8.48
CA ASN A 52 8.14 3.64 -8.94
C ASN A 52 8.59 5.09 -8.78
N ASP A 53 8.06 6.00 -9.59
CA ASP A 53 8.21 7.43 -9.35
C ASP A 53 7.01 7.93 -8.53
N PRO A 54 7.20 8.37 -7.28
CA PRO A 54 6.10 8.87 -6.45
C PRO A 54 5.84 10.36 -6.65
N LEU A 55 6.63 11.07 -7.47
CA LEU A 55 6.50 12.50 -7.71
C LEU A 55 5.36 12.78 -8.70
N LEU A 56 4.50 13.76 -8.39
CA LEU A 56 3.33 14.07 -9.23
C LEU A 56 3.72 14.95 -10.44
N ALA A 57 4.52 15.99 -10.20
CA ALA A 57 5.03 16.89 -11.22
C ALA A 57 6.54 17.12 -11.03
N PRO A 58 7.39 16.12 -11.35
CA PRO A 58 8.81 16.20 -11.09
C PRO A 58 9.48 17.32 -11.91
N VAL A 59 10.19 18.19 -11.21
CA VAL A 59 11.02 19.27 -11.77
C VAL A 59 12.46 18.98 -11.46
N ARG A 60 13.32 19.05 -12.48
CA ARG A 60 14.75 18.80 -12.33
C ARG A 60 15.42 19.95 -11.56
N VAL A 61 16.24 19.59 -10.58
CA VAL A 61 17.13 20.50 -9.87
C VAL A 61 18.38 20.69 -10.73
N VAL A 62 18.66 21.94 -11.09
CA VAL A 62 19.89 22.30 -11.81
C VAL A 62 21.02 22.53 -10.81
N ARG A 63 20.70 23.17 -9.69
CA ARG A 63 21.67 23.51 -8.66
C ARG A 63 21.03 23.59 -7.28
N ALA A 64 21.63 22.92 -6.31
CA ALA A 64 21.36 23.10 -4.89
C ALA A 64 22.59 23.72 -4.23
N LYS A 65 22.42 24.84 -3.52
CA LYS A 65 23.51 25.47 -2.77
C LYS A 65 22.97 26.12 -1.50
N LYS A 66 23.32 25.54 -0.34
CA LYS A 66 22.85 26.00 0.97
C LYS A 66 21.31 26.10 0.95
N ASN A 67 20.78 27.30 1.12
CA ASN A 67 19.35 27.60 1.22
C ASN A 67 18.74 27.99 -0.13
N ARG A 68 19.39 27.69 -1.27
CA ARG A 68 18.92 28.08 -2.60
C ARG A 68 18.82 26.86 -3.51
N LEU A 69 17.66 26.69 -4.14
CA LEU A 69 17.38 25.67 -5.13
C LEU A 69 17.06 26.32 -6.47
N GLU A 70 17.85 26.00 -7.49
CA GLU A 70 17.63 26.45 -8.88
C GLU A 70 17.07 25.28 -9.68
N LEU A 71 15.90 25.50 -10.28
CA LEU A 71 15.14 24.50 -11.01
C LEU A 71 15.29 24.67 -12.52
N ALA A 72 15.11 23.59 -13.27
CA ALA A 72 15.29 23.58 -14.72
C ALA A 72 14.26 24.42 -15.47
N ASP A 73 13.11 24.71 -14.85
CA ASP A 73 12.10 25.62 -15.37
C ASP A 73 12.41 27.10 -15.11
N GLY A 74 13.58 27.40 -14.51
CA GLY A 74 14.02 28.76 -14.20
C GLY A 74 13.53 29.30 -12.86
N ARG A 75 12.69 28.55 -12.11
CA ARG A 75 12.30 28.94 -10.76
C ARG A 75 13.50 28.88 -9.81
N VAL A 76 13.54 29.84 -8.89
CA VAL A 76 14.53 29.89 -7.81
C VAL A 76 13.81 29.89 -6.48
N LEU A 77 14.07 28.86 -5.66
CA LEU A 77 13.51 28.73 -4.32
C LEU A 77 14.55 29.11 -3.27
N ARG A 78 14.10 29.81 -2.23
CA ARG A 78 14.83 29.94 -0.97
C ARG A 78 14.26 28.91 0.00
N VAL A 79 15.03 27.89 0.34
CA VAL A 79 14.60 26.75 1.17
C VAL A 79 15.27 26.76 2.52
N GLU A 80 14.57 26.30 3.55
CA GLU A 80 15.15 25.99 4.84
C GLU A 80 15.87 24.63 4.74
N SER A 81 17.15 24.66 4.38
CA SER A 81 17.94 23.44 4.20
C SER A 81 18.48 22.92 5.53
N THR A 82 18.38 21.62 5.75
CA THR A 82 19.18 20.90 6.75
C THR A 82 20.54 20.51 6.17
N SER A 83 21.48 20.06 7.01
CA SER A 83 22.78 19.55 6.54
C SER A 83 22.67 18.35 5.58
N GLU A 84 21.53 17.67 5.56
CA GLU A 84 21.30 16.50 4.71
C GLU A 84 20.61 16.83 3.39
N PHE A 85 20.19 18.08 3.17
CA PHE A 85 19.36 18.46 2.03
C PHE A 85 19.95 18.05 0.66
N ASP A 86 21.25 18.25 0.46
CA ASP A 86 21.94 17.84 -0.77
C ASP A 86 21.92 16.32 -0.99
N ALA A 87 21.98 15.53 0.09
CA ALA A 87 21.90 14.07 0.02
C ALA A 87 20.48 13.60 -0.33
N TRP A 88 19.46 14.29 0.18
CA TRP A 88 18.06 13.99 -0.11
C TRP A 88 17.73 14.30 -1.58
N ILE A 89 18.23 15.40 -2.14
CA ILE A 89 18.10 15.72 -3.58
C ILE A 89 18.74 14.65 -4.46
N LYS A 90 19.97 14.23 -4.12
CA LYS A 90 20.67 13.16 -4.85
C LYS A 90 19.91 11.83 -4.79
N THR A 91 19.37 11.50 -3.64
CA THR A 91 18.51 10.30 -3.45
C THR A 91 17.27 10.37 -4.35
N SER A 92 16.76 11.59 -4.56
CA SER A 92 15.64 11.88 -5.45
C SER A 92 16.02 11.99 -6.94
N SER A 93 17.21 11.53 -7.34
CA SER A 93 17.67 11.58 -8.74
C SER A 93 17.70 13.00 -9.33
N ASP A 94 18.01 14.00 -8.50
CA ASP A 94 18.01 15.43 -8.85
C ASP A 94 16.64 15.92 -9.38
N GLN A 95 15.55 15.30 -8.93
CA GLN A 95 14.18 15.73 -9.20
C GLN A 95 13.46 16.04 -7.90
N VAL A 96 12.58 17.06 -7.93
CA VAL A 96 11.73 17.43 -6.81
C VAL A 96 10.32 17.70 -7.31
N ASP A 97 9.33 17.50 -6.46
CA ASP A 97 7.95 17.91 -6.71
C ASP A 97 7.62 19.10 -5.81
N LEU A 98 6.88 20.08 -6.33
CA LEU A 98 6.59 21.32 -5.64
C LEU A 98 5.10 21.47 -5.43
N GLU A 99 4.70 21.66 -4.17
CA GLU A 99 3.32 21.94 -3.80
C GLU A 99 3.22 23.38 -3.31
N LEU A 100 2.44 24.20 -4.03
CA LEU A 100 2.19 25.59 -3.70
C LEU A 100 1.06 25.68 -2.69
N HIS A 101 1.23 26.51 -1.67
CA HIS A 101 0.13 26.89 -0.77
C HIS A 101 -0.66 28.01 -1.42
N GLU A 102 -1.97 27.80 -1.66
CA GLU A 102 -2.82 28.65 -2.53
C GLU A 102 -2.77 30.16 -2.23
N GLU A 103 -2.53 30.53 -0.97
CA GLU A 103 -2.58 31.92 -0.51
C GLU A 103 -1.19 32.57 -0.29
N THR A 104 -0.10 31.81 -0.46
CA THR A 104 1.24 32.29 -0.10
C THR A 104 2.29 31.97 -1.16
N ARG A 105 3.46 32.61 -1.08
CA ARG A 105 4.64 32.25 -1.89
C ARG A 105 5.39 31.04 -1.35
N TYR A 106 4.89 30.41 -0.28
CA TYR A 106 5.52 29.25 0.31
C TYR A 106 5.23 28.01 -0.52
N VAL A 107 6.25 27.17 -0.62
CA VAL A 107 6.21 25.89 -1.30
C VAL A 107 6.72 24.80 -0.39
N THR A 108 6.04 23.67 -0.41
CA THR A 108 6.56 22.43 0.17
C THR A 108 7.33 21.70 -0.92
N VAL A 109 8.60 21.40 -0.67
CA VAL A 109 9.46 20.66 -1.58
C VAL A 109 9.40 19.19 -1.20
N PHE A 110 8.98 18.35 -2.14
CA PHE A 110 8.94 16.91 -1.99
C PHE A 110 10.04 16.25 -2.83
N GLY A 111 10.56 15.15 -2.30
CA GLY A 111 11.56 14.31 -2.94
C GLY A 111 11.14 12.85 -2.88
N LYS A 112 11.76 12.06 -3.75
CA LYS A 112 11.64 10.61 -3.82
C LYS A 112 12.59 10.00 -2.78
N THR A 113 12.00 9.32 -1.80
CA THR A 113 12.76 8.55 -0.81
C THR A 113 12.38 7.08 -0.90
N ARG A 114 13.37 6.20 -0.79
CA ARG A 114 13.14 4.75 -0.70
C ARG A 114 12.54 4.41 0.66
N GLY A 115 11.32 3.90 0.66
CA GLY A 115 10.64 3.39 1.85
C GLY A 115 11.19 2.04 2.28
N TRP A 116 10.85 1.66 3.52
CA TRP A 116 11.08 0.30 3.99
C TRP A 116 9.78 -0.48 3.91
N ILE A 117 9.84 -1.69 3.35
CA ILE A 117 8.69 -2.57 3.22
C ILE A 117 8.59 -3.36 4.53
N CYS A 118 7.67 -2.95 5.40
CA CYS A 118 7.38 -3.65 6.65
C CYS A 118 6.58 -4.93 6.35
N GLY A 119 7.27 -6.04 6.12
CA GLY A 119 6.68 -7.37 6.13
C GLY A 119 7.48 -8.25 7.07
N THR A 120 6.83 -9.00 7.94
CA THR A 120 7.44 -10.07 8.75
C THR A 120 7.49 -11.35 7.91
N PRO A 121 8.56 -11.60 7.14
CA PRO A 121 8.61 -12.72 6.20
C PRO A 121 8.60 -14.08 6.94
N TRP A 122 8.92 -14.06 8.24
CA TRP A 122 8.97 -15.22 9.13
C TRP A 122 7.65 -15.58 9.82
N ILE A 123 6.59 -14.76 9.72
CA ILE A 123 5.30 -15.05 10.38
C ILE A 123 4.44 -16.05 9.57
N ARG A 124 4.77 -16.30 8.29
CA ARG A 124 4.06 -17.28 7.46
C ARG A 124 4.88 -18.55 7.33
N LEU A 125 4.35 -19.66 7.86
CA LEU A 125 5.03 -20.96 7.92
C LEU A 125 5.33 -21.53 6.52
N ILE A 126 4.47 -21.27 5.53
CA ILE A 126 4.65 -21.67 4.13
C ILE A 126 4.13 -20.53 3.24
N ASN A 127 5.01 -19.88 2.48
CA ASN A 127 4.60 -18.93 1.45
C ASN A 127 4.84 -19.60 0.09
N ILE A 128 3.78 -19.87 -0.66
CA ILE A 128 3.91 -20.38 -2.03
C ILE A 128 3.82 -19.15 -2.94
N PRO A 129 4.93 -18.68 -3.54
CA PRO A 129 4.97 -17.41 -4.28
C PRO A 129 4.35 -17.58 -5.67
N LEU A 130 3.03 -17.79 -5.71
CA LEU A 130 2.30 -18.00 -6.96
C LEU A 130 1.82 -16.68 -7.57
N ILE A 131 1.49 -15.70 -6.73
CA ILE A 131 0.90 -14.44 -7.16
C ILE A 131 1.73 -13.27 -6.59
N PRO A 132 2.44 -12.50 -7.43
CA PRO A 132 3.13 -11.29 -6.96
C PRO A 132 2.13 -10.16 -6.72
N ASP A 133 2.25 -9.50 -5.57
CA ASP A 133 1.62 -8.22 -5.27
C ASP A 133 2.66 -7.11 -5.41
N ASP A 134 2.48 -6.22 -6.38
CA ASP A 134 3.41 -5.11 -6.61
C ASP A 134 3.27 -4.04 -5.53
N VAL A 135 4.33 -3.85 -4.75
CA VAL A 135 4.39 -2.85 -3.69
C VAL A 135 5.37 -1.75 -4.11
N PRO A 136 4.91 -0.49 -4.27
CA PRO A 136 5.80 0.62 -4.61
C PRO A 136 6.80 0.85 -3.47
N ILE A 137 8.08 0.85 -3.80
CA ILE A 137 9.14 1.01 -2.81
C ILE A 137 9.44 2.48 -2.50
N ASN A 138 9.22 3.38 -3.46
CA ASN A 138 9.51 4.79 -3.29
C ASN A 138 8.27 5.56 -2.85
N ARG A 139 8.48 6.54 -1.99
CA ARG A 139 7.44 7.43 -1.46
C ARG A 139 7.80 8.90 -1.66
N ARG A 140 6.77 9.72 -1.81
CA ARG A 140 6.86 11.18 -1.83
C ARG A 140 7.04 11.65 -0.39
N GLN A 141 8.17 12.27 -0.08
CA GLN A 141 8.50 12.73 1.27
C GLN A 141 8.85 14.21 1.24
N ILE A 142 8.40 14.97 2.25
CA ILE A 142 8.77 16.38 2.41
C ILE A 142 10.26 16.45 2.75
N ILE A 143 11.01 17.22 1.97
CA ILE A 143 12.46 17.37 2.13
C ILE A 143 12.86 18.78 2.58
N ALA A 144 12.04 19.79 2.26
CA ALA A 144 12.22 21.15 2.73
C ALA A 144 10.93 21.97 2.58
N TYR A 145 10.89 23.09 3.29
CA TYR A 145 9.95 24.17 3.05
C TYR A 145 10.72 25.37 2.49
N GLY A 146 10.09 26.16 1.64
CA GLY A 146 10.74 27.33 1.07
C GLY A 146 9.78 28.33 0.48
N GLU A 147 10.35 29.36 -0.15
CA GLU A 147 9.64 30.45 -0.80
C GLU A 147 10.16 30.62 -2.23
N ILE A 148 9.27 30.90 -3.19
CA ILE A 148 9.65 31.25 -4.56
C ILE A 148 10.19 32.68 -4.59
N VAL A 149 11.50 32.82 -4.84
CA VAL A 149 12.18 34.13 -4.95
C VAL A 149 12.04 34.72 -6.35
N THR A 150 12.12 33.86 -7.37
CA THR A 150 12.01 34.27 -8.77
C THR A 150 11.02 33.36 -9.48
N ASN A 151 9.96 33.97 -10.00
CA ASN A 151 9.01 33.30 -10.88
C ASN A 151 9.32 33.72 -12.33
N PRO A 152 9.67 32.80 -13.25
CA PRO A 152 9.93 33.13 -14.65
C PRO A 152 8.75 33.86 -15.32
N ASP A 153 7.51 33.59 -14.91
CA ASP A 153 6.32 34.25 -15.46
C ASP A 153 6.27 35.75 -15.14
N ALA A 154 6.80 36.16 -13.98
CA ALA A 154 6.89 37.57 -13.59
C ALA A 154 7.93 38.32 -14.44
N VAL A 155 9.02 37.65 -14.85
CA VAL A 155 10.04 38.23 -15.73
C VAL A 155 9.51 38.40 -17.15
N ALA A 156 8.68 37.47 -17.62
CA ALA A 156 8.05 37.57 -18.93
C ALA A 156 7.02 38.73 -19.01
N GLN A 157 6.36 39.06 -17.90
CA GLN A 157 5.38 40.14 -17.83
C GLN A 157 6.01 41.54 -17.67
N SER A 158 7.19 41.68 -17.06
CA SER A 158 7.83 42.99 -16.91
C SER A 158 8.44 43.55 -18.21
N ASN A 159 8.57 42.73 -19.25
CA ASN A 159 9.16 43.09 -20.54
C ASN A 159 8.10 43.37 -21.63
N ARG A 160 6.82 43.47 -21.25
CA ARG A 160 5.73 43.94 -22.12
C ARG A 160 5.27 45.32 -21.67
#